data_AF-A0A3S1B5H9-F1
#
_entry.id   AF-A0A3S1B5H9-F1
#
_cell.length_a   1.000
_cell.length_b   1.000
_cell.length_c   1.000
_cell.angle_alpha   90.00
_cell.angle_beta   90.00
_cell.angle_gamma   90.00
#
_symmetry.space_group_name_H-M   'P 1'
#
loop_
_entity.id
_entity.type
_entity.pdbx_description
1 polymer ?
#
loop_
_entity_poly.entity_id
_entity_poly.type
_entity_poly.pdbx_seq_one_letter_code
_entity_poly.pdbx_strand_id
1 'polypeptide(L)'
;MAEEWKGALSAYIQQQNKDEVDFRPNAVPTIVTDLDYLIQRGERRQALSEWYERRKAVPLRSETRAKLLRELANRQDEVQVDLQLHRTIYYEKGGVTHKEERMDVERLTLQREEGEWSIIRVDNPPAERHPHSVLPYTAEDTDLEIPRVLSSPYLNREVLGFGGQSRGSTYNRAEAAAYADRWWNSSNPEFQEFAVDCTNFISQSLFAGGAPINYTGKRESGWWYKGYVGGKEAWSFSWAVANSLERYLSGGGLGAQVLDRPQQLELGDVIIYDWDGNGAYEHSTIVTAFDAGGMPLVNAHTTNSKHRYWDYRDSYAWTKNTVYRFFHLADRF
;
A
#
# COMPACT_ATOMS: atom_id res chain seq x y z
N MET A 1 5.14 -24.96 27.70
CA MET A 1 5.74 -25.52 26.47
C MET A 1 5.13 -24.91 25.20
N ALA A 2 3.86 -25.14 24.84
CA ALA A 2 3.32 -24.74 23.52
C ALA A 2 3.07 -23.23 23.27
N GLU A 3 3.18 -22.36 24.28
CA GLU A 3 2.88 -20.92 24.13
C GLU A 3 3.98 -19.96 24.65
N GLU A 4 5.14 -20.47 25.08
CA GLU A 4 6.19 -19.62 25.67
C GLU A 4 6.76 -18.60 24.67
N TRP A 5 6.90 -18.99 23.40
CA TRP A 5 7.33 -18.09 22.31
C TRP A 5 6.32 -16.97 22.01
N LYS A 6 5.04 -17.12 22.39
CA LYS A 6 4.04 -16.04 22.25
C LYS A 6 4.31 -14.88 23.21
N GLY A 7 4.91 -15.17 24.36
CA GLY A 7 5.41 -14.14 25.27
C GLY A 7 6.46 -13.26 24.60
N ALA A 8 7.37 -13.89 23.83
CA ALA A 8 8.39 -13.17 23.06
C ALA A 8 7.77 -12.28 21.97
N LEU A 9 6.76 -12.78 21.26
CA LEU A 9 6.01 -11.97 20.30
C LEU A 9 5.30 -10.77 20.92
N SER A 10 4.67 -10.95 22.08
CA SER A 10 4.02 -9.86 22.80
C SER A 10 5.02 -8.77 23.19
N ALA A 11 6.20 -9.15 23.71
CA ALA A 11 7.27 -8.23 24.03
C ALA A 11 7.80 -7.49 22.78
N TYR A 12 7.98 -8.20 21.67
CA TYR A 12 8.37 -7.63 20.39
C TYR A 12 7.38 -6.56 19.89
N ILE A 13 6.08 -6.87 19.90
CA ILE A 13 5.02 -5.95 19.48
C ILE A 13 4.95 -4.72 20.38
N GLN A 14 5.09 -4.89 21.71
CA GLN A 14 5.14 -3.77 22.64
C GLN A 14 6.34 -2.85 22.37
N GLN A 15 7.49 -3.44 22.05
CA GLN A 15 8.68 -2.68 21.69
C GLN A 15 8.47 -1.89 20.40
N GLN A 16 7.90 -2.50 19.35
CA GLN A 16 7.56 -1.80 18.11
C GLN A 16 6.59 -0.63 18.35
N ASN A 17 5.51 -0.84 19.12
CA ASN A 17 4.55 0.23 19.45
C ASN A 17 5.24 1.40 20.15
N LYS A 18 6.22 1.12 21.02
CA LYS A 18 6.99 2.15 21.71
C LYS A 18 7.89 2.90 20.74
N ASP A 19 8.55 2.22 19.81
CA ASP A 19 9.48 2.86 18.87
C ASP A 19 8.77 3.77 17.85
N GLU A 20 7.49 3.53 17.57
CA GLU A 20 6.66 4.38 16.72
C GLU A 20 6.31 5.74 17.36
N VAL A 21 6.43 5.87 18.69
CA VAL A 21 5.99 7.08 19.42
C VAL A 21 7.05 7.68 20.36
N ASP A 22 8.02 6.90 20.83
CA ASP A 22 9.07 7.31 21.75
C ASP A 22 10.45 7.15 21.10
N PHE A 23 10.99 8.27 20.62
CA PHE A 23 12.27 8.31 19.92
C PHE A 23 13.49 8.45 20.85
N ARG A 24 13.28 8.47 22.18
CA ARG A 24 14.38 8.62 23.14
C ARG A 24 15.26 7.37 23.19
N PRO A 25 16.59 7.52 23.38
CA PRO A 25 17.47 6.38 23.61
C PRO A 25 17.02 5.62 24.86
N ASN A 26 16.60 4.37 24.69
CA ASN A 26 16.20 3.50 25.78
C ASN A 26 17.13 2.28 25.81
N ALA A 27 17.79 2.04 26.93
CA ALA A 27 18.69 0.90 27.16
C ALA A 27 17.94 -0.38 27.55
N VAL A 28 16.70 -0.56 27.08
CA VAL A 28 15.88 -1.71 27.45
C VAL A 28 16.44 -2.97 26.75
N PRO A 29 16.62 -4.10 27.47
CA PRO A 29 16.99 -5.36 26.86
C PRO A 29 16.05 -5.68 25.70
N THR A 30 16.61 -5.85 24.50
CA THR A 30 15.82 -6.15 23.31
C THR A 30 15.76 -7.66 23.13
N ILE A 31 14.57 -8.17 22.85
CA ILE A 31 14.32 -9.59 22.59
C ILE A 31 14.83 -10.07 21.22
N VAL A 32 15.15 -9.11 20.35
CA VAL A 32 15.69 -9.32 19.02
C VAL A 32 17.22 -9.30 19.09
N THR A 33 17.86 -10.35 18.58
CA THR A 33 19.33 -10.49 18.52
C THR A 33 19.88 -10.25 17.11
N ASP A 34 19.00 -10.11 16.12
CA ASP A 34 19.34 -9.74 14.74
C ASP A 34 20.00 -8.34 14.68
N LEU A 35 21.31 -8.31 14.42
CA LEU A 35 22.09 -7.08 14.42
C LEU A 35 21.67 -6.12 13.29
N ASP A 36 21.37 -6.65 12.11
CA ASP A 36 20.99 -5.83 10.95
C ASP A 36 19.65 -5.16 11.21
N TYR A 37 18.69 -5.92 11.77
CA TYR A 37 17.42 -5.38 12.21
C TYR A 37 17.59 -4.27 13.26
N LEU A 38 18.45 -4.48 14.28
CA LEU A 38 18.68 -3.49 15.33
C LEU A 38 19.26 -2.18 14.79
N ILE A 39 20.17 -2.25 13.81
CA ILE A 39 20.74 -1.08 13.14
C ILE A 39 19.65 -0.35 12.35
N GLN A 40 18.92 -1.05 11.47
CA GLN A 40 17.85 -0.48 10.65
C GLN A 40 16.75 0.15 11.51
N ARG A 41 16.40 -0.49 12.64
CA ARG A 41 15.46 0.02 13.63
C ARG A 41 15.93 1.34 14.24
N GLY A 42 17.21 1.45 14.58
CA GLY A 42 17.81 2.67 15.11
C GLY A 42 17.75 3.83 14.10
N GLU A 43 18.15 3.57 12.86
CA GLU A 43 18.10 4.53 11.75
C GLU A 43 16.67 5.00 11.46
N ARG A 44 15.73 4.04 11.39
CA ARG A 44 14.30 4.32 11.22
C ARG A 44 13.77 5.22 12.32
N ARG A 45 14.10 4.95 13.57
CA ARG A 45 13.65 5.74 14.72
C ARG A 45 14.12 7.20 14.63
N GLN A 46 15.37 7.41 14.24
CA GLN A 46 15.90 8.75 14.02
C GLN A 46 15.18 9.45 12.85
N ALA A 47 15.03 8.76 11.72
CA ALA A 47 14.36 9.30 10.54
C ALA A 47 12.90 9.67 10.84
N LEU A 48 12.18 8.85 11.61
CA LEU A 48 10.81 9.12 12.07
C LEU A 48 10.75 10.35 12.97
N SER A 49 11.67 10.49 13.92
CA SER A 49 11.75 11.67 14.80
C SER A 49 11.87 12.96 13.99
N GLU A 50 12.83 13.01 13.06
CA GLU A 50 13.02 14.18 12.19
C GLU A 50 11.82 14.40 11.26
N TRP A 51 11.16 13.33 10.82
CA TRP A 51 9.99 13.41 9.96
C TRP A 51 8.78 14.00 10.68
N TYR A 52 8.49 13.57 11.90
CA TYR A 52 7.44 14.17 12.75
C TYR A 52 7.75 15.63 13.10
N GLU A 53 9.01 15.95 13.40
CA GLU A 53 9.46 17.31 13.68
C GLU A 53 9.24 18.24 12.48
N ARG A 54 9.68 17.84 11.27
CA ARG A 54 9.44 18.61 10.03
C ARG A 54 7.96 18.82 9.76
N ARG A 55 7.13 17.83 10.07
CA ARG A 55 5.67 17.90 9.93
C ARG A 55 5.00 18.70 11.03
N LYS A 56 5.71 19.12 12.09
CA LYS A 56 5.12 19.71 13.30
C LYS A 56 3.97 18.85 13.83
N ALA A 57 4.19 17.54 13.84
CA ALA A 57 3.24 16.53 14.29
C ALA A 57 3.86 15.74 15.44
N VAL A 58 3.06 15.32 16.40
CA VAL A 58 3.51 14.59 17.59
C VAL A 58 2.82 13.23 17.63
N PRO A 59 3.55 12.11 17.50
CA PRO A 59 2.95 10.80 17.67
C PRO A 59 2.53 10.63 19.14
N LEU A 60 1.28 10.25 19.36
CA LEU A 60 0.70 10.12 20.69
C LEU A 60 0.68 8.67 21.15
N ARG A 61 0.30 7.76 20.25
CA ARG A 61 0.02 6.37 20.59
C ARG A 61 0.10 5.47 19.36
N SER A 62 0.67 4.28 19.53
CA SER A 62 0.65 3.22 18.54
C SER A 62 0.04 1.96 19.15
N GLU A 63 -0.88 1.33 18.43
CA GLU A 63 -1.51 0.07 18.79
C GLU A 63 -1.29 -0.93 17.65
N THR A 64 -0.80 -2.12 17.97
CA THR A 64 -0.62 -3.18 16.98
C THR A 64 -1.41 -4.41 17.38
N ARG A 65 -2.26 -4.88 16.47
CA ARG A 65 -2.95 -6.17 16.56
C ARG A 65 -2.25 -7.16 15.66
N ALA A 66 -1.60 -8.16 16.25
CA ALA A 66 -0.96 -9.23 15.50
C ALA A 66 -1.94 -10.40 15.27
N LYS A 67 -1.96 -10.90 14.04
CA LYS A 67 -2.66 -12.12 13.65
C LYS A 67 -1.65 -13.10 13.08
N LEU A 68 -1.58 -14.30 13.67
CA LEU A 68 -0.77 -15.39 13.13
C LEU A 68 -1.39 -15.86 11.80
N LEU A 69 -0.64 -15.74 10.70
CA LEU A 69 -1.06 -16.22 9.39
C LEU A 69 -0.64 -17.66 9.16
N ARG A 70 0.64 -17.96 9.42
CA ARG A 70 1.25 -19.27 9.16
C ARG A 70 2.29 -19.59 10.22
N GLU A 71 2.38 -20.87 10.54
CA GLU A 71 3.47 -21.46 11.31
C GLU A 71 4.26 -22.34 10.34
N LEU A 72 5.44 -21.87 9.93
CA LEU A 72 6.26 -22.51 8.90
C LEU A 72 7.15 -23.61 9.48
N ALA A 73 7.62 -23.40 10.71
CA ALA A 73 8.37 -24.39 11.48
C ALA A 73 8.02 -24.25 12.96
N ASN A 74 7.86 -25.39 13.63
CA ASN A 74 7.67 -25.45 15.08
C ASN A 74 8.42 -26.67 15.61
N ARG A 75 9.69 -26.44 15.93
CA ARG A 75 10.59 -27.39 16.59
C ARG A 75 10.70 -27.00 18.06
N GLN A 76 11.23 -27.90 18.89
CA GLN A 76 11.40 -27.61 20.32
C GLN A 76 12.23 -26.35 20.59
N ASP A 77 13.18 -26.03 19.71
CA ASP A 77 14.15 -24.95 19.89
C ASP A 77 14.10 -23.86 18.80
N GLU A 78 13.21 -23.99 17.80
CA GLU A 78 13.12 -23.06 16.67
C GLU A 78 11.67 -22.96 16.19
N VAL A 79 11.17 -21.72 16.08
CA VAL A 79 9.82 -21.42 15.59
C VAL A 79 9.91 -20.37 14.50
N GLN A 80 9.29 -20.61 13.35
CA GLN A 80 9.17 -19.63 12.27
C GLN A 80 7.71 -19.34 11.98
N VAL A 81 7.34 -18.06 12.01
CA VAL A 81 5.95 -17.61 11.88
C VAL A 81 5.83 -16.42 10.94
N ASP A 82 4.74 -16.42 10.15
CA ASP A 82 4.30 -15.23 9.40
C ASP A 82 3.19 -14.54 10.22
N LEU A 83 3.41 -13.27 10.56
CA LEU A 83 2.48 -12.44 11.31
C LEU A 83 1.95 -11.32 10.42
N GLN A 84 0.63 -11.12 10.45
CA GLN A 84 0.00 -9.90 9.95
C GLN A 84 -0.15 -8.92 11.11
N LEU A 85 0.41 -7.73 10.96
CA LEU A 85 0.36 -6.68 11.97
C LEU A 85 -0.57 -5.57 11.48
N HIS A 86 -1.69 -5.38 12.16
CA HIS A 86 -2.57 -4.23 11.96
C HIS A 86 -2.18 -3.14 12.95
N ARG A 87 -1.46 -2.15 12.45
CA ARG A 87 -0.96 -1.00 13.21
C ARG A 87 -1.94 0.16 13.12
N THR A 88 -2.25 0.79 14.24
CA THR A 88 -3.03 2.02 14.33
C THR A 88 -2.20 3.07 15.07
N ILE A 89 -1.89 4.16 14.39
CA ILE A 89 -1.07 5.26 14.91
C ILE A 89 -1.95 6.48 15.09
N TYR A 90 -1.89 7.07 16.27
CA TYR A 90 -2.53 8.35 16.60
C TYR A 90 -1.45 9.41 16.73
N TYR A 91 -1.65 10.54 16.07
CA TYR A 91 -0.75 11.69 16.18
C TYR A 91 -1.54 12.99 16.27
N GLU A 92 -0.96 14.00 16.91
CA GLU A 92 -1.52 15.34 16.97
C GLU A 92 -0.82 16.24 15.95
N LYS A 93 -1.61 17.06 15.25
CA LYS A 93 -1.10 18.16 14.42
C LYS A 93 -2.09 19.31 14.47
N GLY A 94 -1.60 20.52 14.76
CA GLY A 94 -2.44 21.72 14.78
C GLY A 94 -3.63 21.65 15.75
N GLY A 95 -3.50 20.92 16.86
CA GLY A 95 -4.57 20.70 17.83
C GLY A 95 -5.64 19.68 17.41
N VAL A 96 -5.46 19.00 16.28
CA VAL A 96 -6.35 17.93 15.80
C VAL A 96 -5.64 16.58 15.95
N THR A 97 -6.35 15.60 16.51
CA THR A 97 -5.89 14.22 16.53
C THR A 97 -6.21 13.54 15.20
N HIS A 98 -5.19 13.01 14.55
CA HIS A 98 -5.29 12.21 13.34
C HIS A 98 -5.08 10.73 13.66
N LYS A 99 -5.67 9.88 12.84
CA LYS A 99 -5.56 8.43 12.92
C LYS A 99 -5.07 7.89 11.58
N GLU A 100 -4.06 7.05 11.64
CA GLU A 100 -3.51 6.32 10.52
C GLU A 100 -3.57 4.82 10.81
N GLU A 101 -3.87 4.01 9.80
CA GLU A 101 -3.87 2.55 9.91
C GLU A 101 -3.03 1.91 8.81
N ARG A 102 -2.32 0.84 9.17
CA ARG A 102 -1.50 0.05 8.24
C ARG A 102 -1.66 -1.43 8.52
N MET A 103 -1.56 -2.25 7.48
CA MET A 103 -1.38 -3.68 7.60
C MET A 103 -0.15 -4.13 6.84
N ASP A 104 0.76 -4.76 7.58
CA ASP A 104 2.00 -5.31 7.08
C ASP A 104 2.12 -6.78 7.49
N VAL A 105 3.01 -7.48 6.79
CA VAL A 105 3.32 -8.87 7.07
C VAL A 105 4.80 -8.95 7.40
N GLU A 106 5.11 -9.56 8.54
CA GLU A 106 6.47 -9.82 8.98
C GLU A 106 6.65 -11.33 9.18
N ARG A 107 7.82 -11.83 8.79
CA ARG A 107 8.26 -13.18 9.09
C ARG A 107 9.29 -13.13 10.20
N LEU A 108 9.02 -13.85 11.27
CA LEU A 108 9.90 -13.93 12.43
C LEU A 108 10.45 -15.34 12.56
N THR A 109 11.75 -15.44 12.77
CA THR A 109 12.41 -16.67 13.21
C THR A 109 12.82 -16.51 14.66
N LEU A 110 12.26 -17.34 15.52
CA LEU A 110 12.52 -17.39 16.95
C LEU A 110 13.37 -18.61 17.29
N GLN A 111 14.30 -18.43 18.21
CA GLN A 111 15.13 -19.52 18.72
C GLN A 111 15.05 -19.56 20.25
N ARG A 112 15.12 -20.76 20.80
CA ARG A 112 15.18 -20.99 22.24
C ARG A 112 16.63 -21.25 22.66
N GLU A 113 17.15 -20.41 23.55
CA GLU A 113 18.47 -20.59 24.15
C GLU A 113 18.36 -20.42 25.67
N GLU A 114 18.99 -21.33 26.44
CA GLU A 114 19.00 -21.30 27.93
C GLU A 114 17.60 -21.24 28.60
N GLY A 115 16.55 -21.59 27.88
CA GLY A 115 15.16 -21.55 28.36
C GLY A 115 14.40 -20.27 27.98
N GLU A 116 15.04 -19.28 27.39
CA GLU A 116 14.43 -18.04 26.90
C GLU A 116 14.25 -18.07 25.37
N TRP A 117 13.20 -17.40 24.88
CA TRP A 117 12.95 -17.24 23.44
C TRP A 117 13.43 -15.88 22.98
N SER A 118 14.28 -15.85 21.95
CA SER A 118 14.75 -14.65 21.28
C SER A 118 14.35 -14.67 19.81
N ILE A 119 14.25 -13.48 19.20
CA ILE A 119 14.00 -13.34 17.77
C ILE A 119 15.36 -13.15 17.11
N ILE A 120 15.79 -14.17 16.36
CA ILE A 120 17.09 -14.19 15.69
C ILE A 120 17.06 -13.60 14.29
N ARG A 121 15.86 -13.42 13.73
CA ARG A 121 15.67 -12.87 12.38
C ARG A 121 14.29 -12.25 12.20
N VAL A 122 14.27 -11.08 11.58
CA VAL A 122 13.05 -10.38 11.15
C VAL A 122 13.13 -10.13 9.65
N ASP A 123 12.29 -10.82 8.87
CA ASP A 123 12.17 -10.58 7.43
C ASP A 123 10.85 -9.86 7.13
N ASN A 124 10.91 -8.84 6.28
CA ASN A 124 9.71 -8.26 5.67
C ASN A 124 9.54 -8.92 4.30
N PRO A 125 8.68 -9.96 4.15
CA PRO A 125 8.41 -10.52 2.83
C PRO A 125 7.99 -9.37 1.90
N PRO A 126 8.69 -9.16 0.78
CA PRO A 126 8.53 -7.95 -0.02
C PRO A 126 7.13 -7.91 -0.61
N ALA A 127 6.29 -6.98 -0.15
CA ALA A 127 5.07 -6.64 -0.84
C ALA A 127 5.38 -5.72 -2.04
N GLU A 128 6.34 -4.81 -1.87
CA GLU A 128 6.72 -3.80 -2.87
C GLU A 128 8.03 -4.24 -3.55
N ARG A 129 7.96 -4.67 -4.80
CA ARG A 129 9.17 -5.02 -5.58
C ARG A 129 9.92 -3.74 -5.93
N HIS A 130 11.16 -3.62 -5.47
CA HIS A 130 12.15 -2.78 -6.15
C HIS A 130 12.59 -3.53 -7.41
N PRO A 131 12.32 -3.03 -8.62
CA PRO A 131 12.79 -3.66 -9.84
C PRO A 131 14.31 -3.46 -9.97
N HIS A 132 15.10 -4.29 -9.28
CA HIS A 132 16.48 -4.50 -9.68
C HIS A 132 16.53 -5.55 -10.80
N SER A 133 17.28 -5.20 -11.84
CA SER A 133 17.63 -5.95 -13.06
C SER A 133 16.53 -6.19 -14.10
N VAL A 134 16.72 -5.48 -15.22
CA VAL A 134 16.16 -5.75 -16.55
C VAL A 134 16.39 -7.22 -16.90
N LEU A 135 15.34 -8.02 -16.81
CA LEU A 135 15.18 -9.17 -17.70
C LEU A 135 14.14 -8.77 -18.74
N PRO A 136 14.39 -9.03 -20.04
CA PRO A 136 13.34 -8.88 -21.03
C PRO A 136 12.19 -9.78 -20.60
N TYR A 137 10.99 -9.22 -20.57
CA TYR A 137 9.76 -9.96 -20.37
C TYR A 137 9.62 -10.98 -21.50
N THR A 138 10.18 -12.17 -21.31
CA THR A 138 9.86 -13.34 -22.12
C THR A 138 8.64 -13.97 -21.49
N ALA A 139 7.56 -14.00 -22.27
CA ALA A 139 6.31 -14.63 -21.93
C ALA A 139 6.49 -16.15 -21.87
N GLU A 140 7.00 -16.68 -20.77
CA GLU A 140 7.04 -18.12 -20.46
C GLU A 140 7.50 -18.30 -19.00
N ASP A 141 6.55 -18.19 -18.07
CA ASP A 141 6.58 -18.89 -16.78
C ASP A 141 5.19 -18.82 -16.16
N THR A 142 4.29 -19.59 -16.76
CA THR A 142 3.05 -20.04 -16.13
C THR A 142 3.40 -21.22 -15.24
N ASP A 143 3.22 -21.08 -13.93
CA ASP A 143 2.54 -22.07 -13.06
C ASP A 143 2.69 -21.67 -11.59
N LEU A 144 1.79 -20.80 -11.14
CA LEU A 144 1.39 -20.75 -9.74
C LEU A 144 -0.14 -20.87 -9.73
N GLU A 145 -0.62 -22.04 -9.30
CA GLU A 145 -2.05 -22.32 -9.14
C GLU A 145 -2.63 -21.44 -8.02
N ILE A 146 -3.21 -20.30 -8.41
CA ILE A 146 -4.07 -19.50 -7.54
C ILE A 146 -5.50 -20.03 -7.67
N PRO A 147 -6.23 -20.30 -6.57
CA PRO A 147 -7.62 -20.76 -6.62
C PRO A 147 -8.49 -19.77 -7.42
N ARG A 148 -9.09 -20.24 -8.52
CA ARG A 148 -9.92 -19.44 -9.42
C ARG A 148 -11.27 -19.12 -8.76
N VAL A 149 -11.36 -17.96 -8.13
CA VAL A 149 -12.66 -17.32 -7.93
C VAL A 149 -13.03 -16.67 -9.26
N LEU A 150 -14.09 -17.16 -9.91
CA LEU A 150 -14.58 -16.62 -11.17
C LEU A 150 -15.11 -15.20 -10.93
N SER A 151 -14.30 -14.18 -11.20
CA SER A 151 -14.78 -12.80 -11.29
C SER A 151 -15.80 -12.74 -12.42
N SER A 152 -17.06 -12.44 -12.08
CA SER A 152 -18.09 -12.19 -13.09
C SER A 152 -17.71 -10.91 -13.83
N PRO A 153 -17.75 -10.88 -15.18
CA PRO A 153 -17.36 -9.70 -15.93
C PRO A 153 -18.25 -8.52 -15.55
N TYR A 154 -17.64 -7.43 -15.08
CA TYR A 154 -18.35 -6.18 -14.81
C TYR A 154 -18.76 -5.56 -16.16
N LEU A 155 -19.93 -5.94 -16.65
CA LEU A 155 -20.58 -5.29 -17.76
C LEU A 155 -21.45 -4.19 -17.18
N ASN A 156 -20.90 -2.98 -17.13
CA ASN A 156 -21.69 -1.80 -16.82
C ASN A 156 -22.79 -1.70 -17.89
N ARG A 157 -24.02 -2.05 -17.52
CA ARG A 157 -25.14 -2.20 -18.47
C ARG A 157 -25.52 -0.86 -19.11
N GLU A 158 -25.14 0.24 -18.48
CA GLU A 158 -25.28 1.60 -19.00
C GLU A 158 -24.27 1.93 -20.12
N VAL A 159 -23.14 1.23 -20.20
CA VAL A 159 -22.09 1.45 -21.22
C VAL A 159 -22.24 0.52 -22.43
N LEU A 160 -23.01 -0.57 -22.31
CA LEU A 160 -23.40 -1.42 -23.45
C LEU A 160 -24.54 -0.82 -24.29
N GLY A 161 -25.03 0.37 -23.93
CA GLY A 161 -25.94 1.16 -24.75
C GLY A 161 -25.22 1.69 -25.98
N PHE A 162 -25.35 0.96 -27.09
CA PHE A 162 -25.07 1.43 -28.43
C PHE A 162 -25.53 2.90 -28.63
N GLY A 163 -24.58 3.80 -28.91
CA GLY A 163 -24.86 5.05 -29.62
C GLY A 163 -25.73 6.10 -28.93
N GLY A 164 -25.65 6.27 -27.61
CA GLY A 164 -26.25 7.41 -26.91
C GLY A 164 -25.17 8.42 -26.49
N GLN A 165 -25.32 9.69 -26.86
CA GLN A 165 -24.43 10.78 -26.40
C GLN A 165 -24.24 10.71 -24.88
N SER A 166 -22.98 10.61 -24.45
CA SER A 166 -22.59 10.76 -23.05
C SER A 166 -23.12 12.11 -22.55
N ARG A 167 -24.13 12.08 -21.68
CA ARG A 167 -24.33 13.18 -20.74
C ARG A 167 -23.06 13.19 -19.89
N GLY A 168 -22.27 14.26 -19.98
CA GLY A 168 -20.91 14.31 -19.43
C GLY A 168 -20.82 13.62 -18.07
N SER A 169 -20.01 12.56 -18.00
CA SER A 169 -19.81 11.83 -16.75
C SER A 169 -19.13 12.77 -15.76
N THR A 170 -19.63 12.82 -14.53
CA THR A 170 -19.03 13.65 -13.48
C THR A 170 -18.24 12.76 -12.54
N TYR A 171 -16.98 13.12 -12.29
CA TYR A 171 -16.16 12.42 -11.30
C TYR A 171 -16.55 12.86 -9.89
N ASN A 172 -17.08 11.93 -9.09
CA ASN A 172 -17.37 12.14 -7.69
C ASN A 172 -16.17 11.71 -6.83
N ARG A 173 -15.33 12.69 -6.51
CA ARG A 173 -14.15 12.57 -5.65
C ARG A 173 -14.46 11.95 -4.29
N ALA A 174 -15.59 12.31 -3.69
CA ALA A 174 -15.99 11.81 -2.38
C ALA A 174 -16.32 10.31 -2.44
N GLU A 175 -16.95 9.83 -3.51
CA GLU A 175 -17.23 8.41 -3.70
C GLU A 175 -15.95 7.61 -3.97
N ALA A 176 -15.00 8.18 -4.70
CA ALA A 176 -13.68 7.55 -4.87
C ALA A 176 -12.95 7.40 -3.54
N ALA A 177 -12.94 8.46 -2.72
CA ALA A 177 -12.36 8.42 -1.38
C ALA A 177 -13.10 7.45 -0.46
N ALA A 178 -14.44 7.44 -0.48
CA ALA A 178 -15.27 6.54 0.33
C ALA A 178 -15.06 5.06 -0.06
N TYR A 179 -14.91 4.76 -1.35
CA TYR A 179 -14.56 3.43 -1.82
C TYR A 179 -13.20 3.00 -1.27
N ALA A 180 -12.19 3.86 -1.42
CA ALA A 180 -10.85 3.61 -0.92
C ALA A 180 -10.85 3.40 0.61
N ASP A 181 -11.68 4.14 1.34
CA ASP A 181 -11.83 4.02 2.78
C ASP A 181 -12.53 2.75 3.26
N ARG A 182 -13.42 2.20 2.41
CA ARG A 182 -14.13 0.96 2.66
C ARG A 182 -13.24 -0.25 2.43
N TRP A 183 -12.46 -0.23 1.36
CA TRP A 183 -11.68 -1.38 0.91
C TRP A 183 -10.20 -1.34 1.28
N TRP A 184 -9.71 -0.31 1.98
CA TRP A 184 -8.28 -0.14 2.31
C TRP A 184 -7.56 -1.37 2.90
N ASN A 185 -8.29 -2.26 3.60
CA ASN A 185 -7.75 -3.46 4.26
C ASN A 185 -8.28 -4.79 3.70
N SER A 186 -8.99 -4.78 2.58
CA SER A 186 -9.56 -6.01 2.00
C SER A 186 -9.81 -5.88 0.51
N SER A 187 -9.75 -7.01 -0.20
CA SER A 187 -10.04 -7.07 -1.63
C SER A 187 -11.55 -6.97 -1.89
N ASN A 188 -11.97 -6.12 -2.84
CA ASN A 188 -13.36 -6.14 -3.31
C ASN A 188 -13.60 -7.40 -4.17
N PRO A 189 -14.53 -8.31 -3.79
CA PRO A 189 -14.77 -9.56 -4.50
C PRO A 189 -15.35 -9.38 -5.92
N GLU A 190 -15.82 -8.17 -6.28
CA GLU A 190 -16.26 -7.86 -7.65
C GLU A 190 -15.09 -7.77 -8.65
N PHE A 191 -13.86 -7.65 -8.15
CA PHE A 191 -12.65 -7.50 -8.94
C PHE A 191 -11.69 -8.66 -8.70
N GLN A 192 -10.78 -8.86 -9.64
CA GLN A 192 -9.72 -9.83 -9.51
C GLN A 192 -8.75 -9.38 -8.41
N GLU A 193 -8.42 -10.30 -7.52
CA GLU A 193 -7.38 -10.12 -6.52
C GLU A 193 -6.02 -10.37 -7.16
N PHE A 194 -5.06 -9.48 -6.87
CA PHE A 194 -3.67 -9.58 -7.33
C PHE A 194 -2.75 -9.65 -6.12
N ALA A 195 -1.60 -10.30 -6.26
CA ALA A 195 -0.58 -10.32 -5.20
C ALA A 195 0.07 -8.93 -4.98
N VAL A 196 0.14 -8.11 -6.04
CA VAL A 196 0.51 -6.69 -6.00
C VAL A 196 -0.60 -5.93 -6.69
N ASP A 197 -1.35 -5.15 -5.94
CA ASP A 197 -2.65 -4.65 -6.36
C ASP A 197 -2.85 -3.14 -6.16
N CYS A 198 -1.80 -2.39 -5.78
CA CYS A 198 -1.85 -0.93 -5.61
C CYS A 198 -2.65 -0.24 -6.72
N THR A 199 -2.31 -0.51 -7.98
CA THR A 199 -2.94 0.15 -9.15
C THR A 199 -4.34 -0.37 -9.44
N ASN A 200 -4.59 -1.66 -9.18
CA ASN A 200 -5.94 -2.21 -9.30
C ASN A 200 -6.88 -1.58 -8.27
N PHE A 201 -6.43 -1.40 -7.02
CA PHE A 201 -7.18 -0.71 -5.97
C PHE A 201 -7.42 0.77 -6.31
N ILE A 202 -6.41 1.48 -6.82
CA ILE A 202 -6.59 2.87 -7.28
C ILE A 202 -7.62 2.91 -8.42
N SER A 203 -7.48 2.06 -9.43
CA SER A 203 -8.41 2.03 -10.57
C SER A 203 -9.84 1.71 -10.15
N GLN A 204 -10.04 0.79 -9.21
CA GLN A 204 -11.35 0.54 -8.62
C GLN A 204 -11.92 1.78 -7.92
N SER A 205 -11.09 2.50 -7.17
CA SER A 205 -11.50 3.73 -6.48
C SER A 205 -11.90 4.82 -7.48
N LEU A 206 -11.12 5.01 -8.55
CA LEU A 206 -11.46 5.94 -9.63
C LEU A 206 -12.76 5.55 -10.34
N PHE A 207 -12.94 4.26 -10.62
CA PHE A 207 -14.15 3.73 -11.24
C PHE A 207 -15.38 3.91 -10.35
N ALA A 208 -15.27 3.66 -9.05
CA ALA A 208 -16.33 3.91 -8.07
C ALA A 208 -16.69 5.41 -7.98
N GLY A 209 -15.71 6.30 -8.20
CA GLY A 209 -15.93 7.73 -8.35
C GLY A 209 -16.57 8.14 -9.69
N GLY A 210 -16.88 7.22 -10.61
CA GLY A 210 -17.54 7.54 -11.88
C GLY A 210 -16.60 7.97 -13.02
N ALA A 211 -15.29 7.73 -12.88
CA ALA A 211 -14.35 7.93 -13.99
C ALA A 211 -14.73 7.04 -15.19
N PRO A 212 -14.83 7.59 -16.41
CA PRO A 212 -15.31 6.85 -17.57
C PRO A 212 -14.26 5.84 -18.05
N ILE A 213 -14.74 4.62 -18.30
CA ILE A 213 -13.92 3.56 -18.88
C ILE A 213 -13.55 3.93 -20.32
N ASN A 214 -12.24 3.91 -20.62
CA ASN A 214 -11.73 4.02 -21.99
C ASN A 214 -11.37 2.61 -22.50
N TYR A 215 -12.35 1.93 -23.10
CA TYR A 215 -12.16 0.59 -23.65
C TYR A 215 -11.62 0.64 -25.08
N THR A 216 -10.46 0.04 -25.29
CA THR A 216 -9.81 -0.07 -26.61
C THR A 216 -9.74 -1.50 -27.15
N GLY A 217 -10.05 -2.49 -26.30
CA GLY A 217 -9.88 -3.91 -26.60
C GLY A 217 -8.42 -4.39 -26.65
N LYS A 218 -7.45 -3.51 -26.45
CA LYS A 218 -6.02 -3.81 -26.40
C LYS A 218 -5.50 -3.56 -24.98
N ARG A 219 -4.65 -4.45 -24.46
CA ARG A 219 -4.19 -4.34 -23.06
C ARG A 219 -3.22 -3.17 -22.87
N GLU A 220 -2.45 -2.84 -23.89
CA GLU A 220 -1.46 -1.77 -23.91
C GLU A 220 -2.03 -0.36 -24.04
N SER A 221 -3.36 -0.20 -24.18
CA SER A 221 -3.98 1.12 -24.35
C SER A 221 -5.34 1.24 -23.65
N GLY A 222 -5.76 2.49 -23.43
CA GLY A 222 -6.99 2.81 -22.71
C GLY A 222 -6.84 2.66 -21.20
N TRP A 223 -7.97 2.60 -20.51
CA TRP A 223 -8.09 2.33 -19.09
C TRP A 223 -9.41 1.60 -18.88
N TRP A 224 -9.36 0.28 -18.74
CA TRP A 224 -10.54 -0.58 -18.76
C TRP A 224 -10.32 -1.93 -18.06
N TYR A 225 -11.41 -2.49 -17.53
CA TYR A 225 -11.43 -3.79 -16.86
C TYR A 225 -12.72 -4.56 -17.17
N LYS A 226 -12.58 -5.86 -17.43
CA LYS A 226 -13.69 -6.81 -17.69
C LYS A 226 -13.51 -8.15 -16.97
N GLY A 227 -12.52 -8.27 -16.07
CA GLY A 227 -12.16 -9.54 -15.43
C GLY A 227 -11.63 -10.56 -16.44
N TYR A 228 -11.98 -11.83 -16.26
CA TYR A 228 -11.61 -12.88 -17.20
C TYR A 228 -12.68 -13.08 -18.28
N VAL A 229 -12.26 -13.09 -19.54
CA VAL A 229 -13.13 -13.40 -20.69
C VAL A 229 -12.54 -14.59 -21.42
N GLY A 230 -13.26 -15.71 -21.46
CA GLY A 230 -12.78 -16.96 -22.08
C GLY A 230 -11.50 -17.50 -21.43
N GLY A 231 -11.33 -17.29 -20.12
CA GLY A 231 -10.13 -17.71 -19.37
C GLY A 231 -8.91 -16.82 -19.59
N LYS A 232 -9.03 -15.71 -20.32
CA LYS A 232 -7.94 -14.74 -20.56
C LYS A 232 -8.19 -13.45 -19.80
N GLU A 233 -7.11 -12.82 -19.36
CA GLU A 233 -7.11 -11.51 -18.73
C GLU A 233 -7.69 -10.45 -19.67
N ALA A 234 -8.77 -9.81 -19.28
CA ALA A 234 -9.43 -8.76 -20.06
C ALA A 234 -9.44 -7.44 -19.28
N TRP A 235 -8.25 -6.84 -19.16
CA TRP A 235 -8.05 -5.49 -18.61
C TRP A 235 -6.79 -4.86 -19.22
N SER A 236 -6.75 -3.52 -19.23
CA SER A 236 -5.57 -2.77 -19.66
C SER A 236 -4.44 -2.83 -18.62
N PHE A 237 -3.19 -2.66 -19.06
CA PHE A 237 -2.05 -2.54 -18.15
C PHE A 237 -2.19 -1.32 -17.25
N SER A 238 -2.70 -0.19 -17.77
CA SER A 238 -3.00 1.00 -16.99
C SER A 238 -4.01 0.78 -15.86
N TRP A 239 -4.84 -0.28 -15.92
CA TRP A 239 -5.74 -0.63 -14.81
C TRP A 239 -5.00 -1.30 -13.65
N ALA A 240 -3.92 -2.03 -13.91
CA ALA A 240 -3.33 -2.95 -12.93
C ALA A 240 -1.83 -2.73 -12.65
N VAL A 241 -1.12 -1.89 -13.42
CA VAL A 241 0.34 -1.68 -13.31
C VAL A 241 0.67 -0.20 -13.16
N ALA A 242 1.38 0.16 -12.08
CA ALA A 242 1.65 1.56 -11.70
C ALA A 242 2.33 2.37 -12.81
N ASN A 243 3.41 1.85 -13.38
CA ASN A 243 4.09 2.50 -14.52
C ASN A 243 3.20 2.68 -15.76
N SER A 244 2.22 1.80 -15.99
CA SER A 244 1.28 1.95 -17.11
C SER A 244 0.16 2.95 -16.79
N LEU A 245 -0.29 3.02 -15.52
CA LEU A 245 -1.23 4.04 -15.08
C LEU A 245 -0.59 5.42 -15.15
N GLU A 246 0.65 5.58 -14.71
CA GLU A 246 1.40 6.83 -14.81
C GLU A 246 1.46 7.33 -16.24
N ARG A 247 1.90 6.49 -17.18
CA ARG A 247 1.97 6.87 -18.60
C ARG A 247 0.61 7.26 -19.17
N TYR A 248 -0.45 6.57 -18.76
CA TYR A 248 -1.81 6.86 -19.19
C TYR A 248 -2.28 8.24 -18.68
N LEU A 249 -2.08 8.54 -17.39
CA LEU A 249 -2.46 9.83 -16.80
C LEU A 249 -1.57 10.98 -17.34
N SER A 250 -0.25 10.77 -17.44
CA SER A 250 0.70 11.73 -18.04
C SER A 250 0.38 12.03 -19.51
N GLY A 251 -0.25 11.08 -20.22
CA GLY A 251 -0.75 11.26 -21.59
C GLY A 251 -2.10 11.98 -21.68
N GLY A 252 -2.67 12.47 -20.58
CA GLY A 252 -3.99 13.12 -20.54
C GLY A 252 -5.16 12.15 -20.37
N GLY A 253 -4.89 10.88 -20.05
CA GLY A 253 -5.91 9.92 -19.63
C GLY A 253 -6.72 10.45 -18.45
N LEU A 254 -8.03 10.24 -18.46
CA LEU A 254 -8.96 10.84 -17.49
C LEU A 254 -8.84 12.37 -17.36
N GLY A 255 -8.43 13.06 -18.43
CA GLY A 255 -8.23 14.51 -18.40
C GLY A 255 -7.23 14.96 -17.34
N ALA A 256 -6.33 14.06 -16.93
CA ALA A 256 -5.43 14.29 -15.82
C ALA A 256 -4.43 15.41 -16.11
N GLN A 257 -4.15 16.21 -15.08
CA GLN A 257 -3.15 17.26 -15.08
C GLN A 257 -2.04 16.89 -14.11
N VAL A 258 -0.79 17.02 -14.57
CA VAL A 258 0.38 16.86 -13.70
C VAL A 258 0.52 18.11 -12.83
N LEU A 259 0.60 17.91 -11.52
CA LEU A 259 0.81 18.98 -10.55
C LEU A 259 2.26 18.99 -10.05
N ASP A 260 2.74 20.16 -9.67
CA ASP A 260 4.11 20.34 -9.16
C ASP A 260 4.21 20.07 -7.65
N ARG A 261 3.10 20.23 -6.92
CA ARG A 261 3.10 20.24 -5.46
C ARG A 261 1.93 19.43 -4.87
N PRO A 262 2.16 18.71 -3.77
CA PRO A 262 1.13 17.89 -3.12
C PRO A 262 -0.01 18.72 -2.53
N GLN A 263 0.19 20.01 -2.21
CA GLN A 263 -0.87 20.89 -1.69
C GLN A 263 -1.92 21.27 -2.76
N GLN A 264 -1.67 20.96 -4.03
CA GLN A 264 -2.62 21.19 -5.11
C GLN A 264 -3.55 19.99 -5.31
N LEU A 265 -3.27 18.86 -4.66
CA LEU A 265 -4.10 17.66 -4.76
C LEU A 265 -5.42 17.86 -4.01
N GLU A 266 -6.46 17.26 -4.57
CA GLU A 266 -7.80 17.18 -4.01
C GLU A 266 -8.17 15.73 -3.68
N LEU A 267 -9.31 15.52 -3.02
CA LEU A 267 -9.84 14.16 -2.83
C LEU A 267 -9.97 13.43 -4.18
N GLY A 268 -9.67 12.14 -4.20
CA GLY A 268 -9.73 11.32 -5.41
C GLY A 268 -8.55 11.49 -6.36
N ASP A 269 -7.65 12.46 -6.13
CA ASP A 269 -6.43 12.59 -6.91
C ASP A 269 -5.42 11.49 -6.60
N VAL A 270 -4.49 11.26 -7.54
CA VAL A 270 -3.57 10.12 -7.51
C VAL A 270 -2.14 10.59 -7.32
N ILE A 271 -1.39 9.88 -6.48
CA ILE A 271 0.06 10.02 -6.36
C ILE A 271 0.71 8.71 -6.80
N ILE A 272 1.72 8.79 -7.66
CA ILE A 272 2.50 7.65 -8.13
C ILE A 272 3.98 7.87 -7.78
N TYR A 273 4.63 6.80 -7.31
CA TYR A 273 5.98 6.82 -6.74
C TYR A 273 6.91 5.98 -7.62
N ASP A 274 8.05 6.58 -7.93
CA ASP A 274 9.24 5.91 -8.49
C ASP A 274 10.27 5.87 -7.36
N TRP A 275 10.44 4.70 -6.74
CA TRP A 275 11.14 4.58 -5.46
C TRP A 275 12.63 4.85 -5.56
N ASP A 276 13.27 4.40 -6.63
CA ASP A 276 14.72 4.48 -6.85
C ASP A 276 15.13 5.59 -7.84
N GLY A 277 14.16 6.25 -8.47
CA GLY A 277 14.35 7.35 -9.40
C GLY A 277 14.79 6.91 -10.79
N ASN A 278 14.55 5.64 -11.17
CA ASN A 278 14.98 5.07 -12.43
C ASN A 278 14.01 5.36 -13.61
N GLY A 279 12.86 6.00 -13.34
CA GLY A 279 11.81 6.31 -14.30
C GLY A 279 10.74 5.22 -14.46
N ALA A 280 10.78 4.14 -13.68
CA ALA A 280 9.79 3.08 -13.66
C ALA A 280 8.98 3.13 -12.36
N TYR A 281 7.78 3.69 -12.43
CA TYR A 281 6.92 3.87 -11.26
C TYR A 281 6.36 2.54 -10.73
N GLU A 282 6.51 2.31 -9.42
CA GLU A 282 6.16 1.03 -8.78
C GLU A 282 4.93 1.09 -7.88
N HIS A 283 4.58 2.26 -7.34
CA HIS A 283 3.49 2.37 -6.38
C HIS A 283 2.51 3.48 -6.74
N SER A 284 1.23 3.28 -6.45
CA SER A 284 0.17 4.26 -6.67
C SER A 284 -0.75 4.32 -5.46
N THR A 285 -1.18 5.54 -5.14
CA THR A 285 -2.02 5.85 -3.98
C THR A 285 -3.10 6.86 -4.38
N ILE A 286 -4.19 6.91 -3.62
CA ILE A 286 -5.28 7.87 -3.84
C ILE A 286 -5.47 8.76 -2.61
N VAL A 287 -5.69 10.05 -2.82
CA VAL A 287 -5.93 11.04 -1.77
C VAL A 287 -7.34 10.86 -1.22
N THR A 288 -7.45 10.60 0.07
CA THR A 288 -8.71 10.30 0.77
C THR A 288 -9.03 11.27 1.90
N ALA A 289 -8.04 11.99 2.40
CA ALA A 289 -8.21 13.01 3.43
C ALA A 289 -7.05 14.02 3.41
N PHE A 290 -7.08 14.97 4.34
CA PHE A 290 -6.00 15.92 4.58
C PHE A 290 -5.70 16.03 6.06
N ASP A 291 -4.44 16.27 6.41
CA ASP A 291 -4.07 16.61 7.79
C ASP A 291 -4.42 18.07 8.14
N ALA A 292 -4.28 18.45 9.41
CA ALA A 292 -4.58 19.83 9.86
C ALA A 292 -3.69 20.91 9.21
N GLY A 293 -2.64 20.54 8.48
CA GLY A 293 -1.80 21.44 7.69
C GLY A 293 -2.19 21.50 6.21
N GLY A 294 -3.26 20.81 5.79
CA GLY A 294 -3.69 20.74 4.40
C GLY A 294 -2.82 19.83 3.53
N MET A 295 -2.02 18.95 4.14
CA MET A 295 -1.22 17.98 3.38
C MET A 295 -2.05 16.70 3.15
N PRO A 296 -1.94 16.06 1.97
CA PRO A 296 -2.77 14.93 1.63
C PRO A 296 -2.47 13.70 2.51
N LEU A 297 -3.53 12.98 2.84
CA LEU A 297 -3.51 11.66 3.44
C LEU A 297 -4.07 10.68 2.39
N VAL A 298 -3.40 9.54 2.24
CA VAL A 298 -3.67 8.60 1.16
C VAL A 298 -4.07 7.23 1.67
N ASN A 299 -4.83 6.52 0.84
CA ASN A 299 -5.04 5.10 0.96
C ASN A 299 -4.30 4.36 -0.16
N ALA A 300 -3.87 3.14 0.14
CA ALA A 300 -3.10 2.31 -0.78
C ALA A 300 -3.22 0.82 -0.43
N HIS A 301 -2.98 -0.05 -1.41
CA HIS A 301 -2.74 -1.48 -1.18
C HIS A 301 -1.26 -1.85 -1.38
N THR A 302 -0.95 -3.15 -1.51
CA THR A 302 0.39 -3.76 -1.37
C THR A 302 0.91 -3.75 0.07
N THR A 303 1.11 -2.56 0.64
CA THR A 303 1.12 -2.36 2.09
C THR A 303 -0.14 -1.59 2.45
N ASN A 304 -1.20 -2.33 2.79
CA ASN A 304 -2.54 -1.76 3.02
C ASN A 304 -2.46 -0.60 4.01
N SER A 305 -2.81 0.59 3.55
CA SER A 305 -2.63 1.84 4.28
C SER A 305 -3.91 2.66 4.20
N LYS A 306 -4.30 3.26 5.32
CA LYS A 306 -5.43 4.20 5.40
C LYS A 306 -5.01 5.47 6.09
N HIS A 307 -5.33 6.59 5.44
CA HIS A 307 -5.00 7.94 5.90
C HIS A 307 -3.50 8.12 6.23
N ARG A 308 -2.64 7.45 5.45
CA ARG A 308 -1.18 7.56 5.57
C ARG A 308 -0.70 8.88 5.01
N TYR A 309 0.28 9.49 5.65
CA TYR A 309 0.87 10.72 5.12
C TYR A 309 1.55 10.47 3.77
N TRP A 310 1.21 11.28 2.77
CA TRP A 310 1.53 11.05 1.36
C TRP A 310 3.01 10.87 1.01
N ASP A 311 3.95 11.38 1.80
CA ASP A 311 5.36 11.41 1.37
C ASP A 311 6.06 10.04 1.49
N TYR A 312 5.46 9.08 2.20
CA TYR A 312 5.95 7.70 2.37
C TYR A 312 7.38 7.60 2.90
N ARG A 313 7.95 8.67 3.49
CA ARG A 313 9.35 8.70 3.95
C ARG A 313 9.65 7.72 5.09
N ASP A 314 8.59 7.21 5.68
CA ASP A 314 8.61 6.19 6.72
C ASP A 314 8.36 4.78 6.16
N SER A 315 8.30 4.60 4.84
CA SER A 315 8.27 3.30 4.17
C SER A 315 9.66 2.72 4.04
N TYR A 316 9.77 1.39 4.07
CA TYR A 316 11.03 0.70 3.74
C TYR A 316 11.39 0.85 2.24
N ALA A 317 10.40 1.09 1.38
CA ALA A 317 10.61 1.29 -0.04
C ALA A 317 11.11 2.69 -0.40
N TRP A 318 10.97 3.66 0.51
CA TRP A 318 11.35 5.03 0.22
C TRP A 318 12.88 5.18 0.20
N THR A 319 13.38 5.92 -0.79
CA THR A 319 14.79 6.28 -0.87
C THR A 319 14.94 7.79 -1.10
N LYS A 320 16.15 8.31 -0.89
CA LYS A 320 16.46 9.71 -1.21
C LYS A 320 16.27 10.05 -2.71
N ASN A 321 16.24 9.03 -3.58
CA ASN A 321 16.04 9.20 -5.02
C ASN A 321 14.56 9.15 -5.41
N THR A 322 13.64 8.91 -4.45
CA THR A 322 12.22 8.75 -4.77
C THR A 322 11.67 9.97 -5.50
N VAL A 323 11.04 9.70 -6.64
CA VAL A 323 10.36 10.69 -7.47
C VAL A 323 8.85 10.51 -7.34
N TYR A 324 8.15 11.62 -7.14
CA TYR A 324 6.69 11.65 -7.05
C TYR A 324 6.09 12.19 -8.35
N ARG A 325 4.90 11.67 -8.70
CA ARG A 325 4.01 12.27 -9.69
C ARG A 325 2.65 12.50 -9.06
N PHE A 326 2.17 13.74 -9.18
CA PHE A 326 0.90 14.19 -8.63
C PHE A 326 -0.06 14.41 -9.79
N PHE A 327 -1.21 13.74 -9.77
CA PHE A 327 -2.21 13.82 -10.84
C PHE A 327 -3.52 14.37 -10.30
N HIS A 328 -3.91 15.53 -10.82
CA HIS A 328 -5.27 16.04 -10.66
C HIS A 328 -6.17 15.49 -11.76
N LEU A 329 -7.26 14.81 -11.40
CA LEU A 329 -8.19 14.24 -12.39
C LEU A 329 -9.26 15.27 -12.82
N ALA A 330 -9.81 15.14 -14.02
CA ALA A 330 -10.89 16.02 -14.46
C ALA A 330 -12.21 15.71 -13.72
N ASP A 331 -12.94 16.74 -13.32
CA ASP A 331 -14.27 16.59 -12.70
C ASP A 331 -15.37 16.24 -13.71
N ARG A 332 -15.14 16.52 -14.99
CA ARG A 332 -16.10 16.31 -16.09
C ARG A 332 -15.40 15.78 -17.32
N PHE A 333 -16.02 14.82 -17.99
CA PHE A 333 -15.49 14.12 -19.16
C PHE A 333 -16.36 14.27 -20.41
#